data_AF-A0AAV2L5A5-F1
#
_entry.id   AF-A0AAV2L5A5-F1
#
_cell.length_a   1.000
_cell.length_b   1.000
_cell.length_c   1.000
_cell.angle_alpha   90.00
_cell.angle_beta   90.00
_cell.angle_gamma   90.00
#
_symmetry.space_group_name_H-M   'P 1'
#
loop_
_entity.id
_entity.type
_entity.pdbx_description
1 polymer ?
#
loop_
_entity_poly.entity_id
_entity_poly.type
_entity_poly.pdbx_seq_one_letter_code
_entity_poly.pdbx_strand_id
1 'polypeptide(L)' 'MLPPPRTGPALNVKWIIKTALPNMDREVKEQYQVRIQAKDMGGQLGGLAGTTVVNITLSDVNDNPPRFSKSE' A
#
# COMPACT_ATOMS: atom_id res chain seq x y z
N MET A 1 -39.88 -18.62 -17.69
CA MET A 1 -38.87 -19.00 -16.67
C MET A 1 -37.53 -18.50 -17.19
N LEU A 2 -36.92 -17.51 -16.53
CA LEU A 2 -35.63 -16.94 -16.98
C LEU A 2 -34.48 -17.91 -16.60
N PRO A 3 -33.45 -18.05 -17.44
CA PRO A 3 -32.31 -18.88 -17.11
C PRO A 3 -31.56 -18.30 -15.88
N PRO A 4 -30.94 -19.16 -15.06
CA PRO A 4 -30.15 -18.71 -13.92
C PRO A 4 -28.95 -17.86 -14.41
N PRO A 5 -28.52 -16.85 -13.63
CA PRO A 5 -27.37 -16.03 -14.00
C PRO A 5 -26.13 -16.91 -14.12
N ARG A 6 -25.44 -16.83 -15.26
CA ARG A 6 -24.16 -17.51 -15.47
C ARG A 6 -23.13 -16.88 -14.53
N THR A 7 -22.76 -17.57 -13.47
CA THR A 7 -21.59 -17.23 -12.67
C THR A 7 -20.35 -17.51 -13.53
N GLY A 8 -19.78 -16.46 -14.10
CA GLY A 8 -18.46 -16.52 -14.74
C GLY A 8 -17.37 -16.89 -13.72
N PRO A 9 -16.19 -17.33 -14.18
CA PRO A 9 -15.09 -17.69 -13.29
C PRO A 9 -14.75 -16.51 -12.37
N ALA A 10 -14.65 -16.78 -11.06
CA ALA A 10 -14.19 -15.78 -10.11
C ALA A 10 -12.79 -15.32 -10.52
N LEU A 11 -12.69 -14.08 -11.01
CA LEU A 11 -11.42 -13.43 -11.23
C LEU A 11 -10.70 -13.39 -9.89
N ASN A 12 -9.56 -14.07 -9.77
CA ASN A 12 -8.66 -13.92 -8.63
C ASN A 12 -8.04 -12.52 -8.69
N VAL A 13 -8.78 -11.52 -8.23
CA VAL A 13 -8.30 -10.13 -8.18
C VAL A 13 -7.39 -10.00 -6.96
N LYS A 14 -6.09 -9.84 -7.20
CA LYS A 14 -5.10 -9.57 -6.15
C LYS A 14 -4.62 -8.12 -6.24
N TRP A 15 -4.81 -7.37 -5.16
CA TRP A 15 -4.29 -6.01 -5.01
C TRP A 15 -2.99 -6.06 -4.20
N ILE A 16 -1.93 -5.42 -4.70
CA ILE A 16 -0.60 -5.44 -4.08
C ILE A 16 -0.11 -4.01 -3.95
N ILE A 17 0.27 -3.61 -2.73
CA ILE A 17 1.04 -2.39 -2.50
C ILE A 17 2.52 -2.75 -2.59
N LYS A 18 3.27 -2.02 -3.41
CA LYS A 18 4.72 -2.16 -3.58
C LYS A 18 5.38 -0.80 -3.39
N THR A 19 6.65 -0.82 -2.99
CA THR A 19 7.48 0.37 -2.98
C THR A 19 7.76 0.81 -4.43
N ALA A 20 7.72 2.12 -4.67
CA ALA A 20 8.01 2.71 -5.99
C ALA A 20 9.40 3.36 -6.03
N LEU A 21 9.95 3.72 -4.87
CA LEU A 21 11.24 4.38 -4.74
C LEU A 21 12.31 3.38 -4.30
N PRO A 22 13.50 3.40 -4.92
CA PRO A 22 14.66 2.72 -4.38
C PRO A 22 15.21 3.50 -3.17
N ASN A 23 16.06 2.86 -2.37
CA ASN A 23 16.85 3.50 -1.30
C ASN A 23 16.00 4.30 -0.30
N MET A 24 14.87 3.72 0.13
CA MET A 24 14.09 4.30 1.22
C MET A 24 14.93 4.25 2.50
N ASP A 25 15.10 5.40 3.13
CA ASP A 25 15.96 5.61 4.29
C ASP A 25 15.10 6.08 5.47
N ARG A 26 15.19 5.36 6.60
CA ARG A 26 14.38 5.63 7.79
C ARG A 26 14.82 6.94 8.44
N GLU A 27 16.12 7.23 8.42
CA GLU A 27 16.74 8.43 8.98
C GLU A 27 16.31 9.69 8.22
N VAL A 28 15.97 9.56 6.94
CA VAL A 28 15.39 10.64 6.13
C VAL A 28 13.88 10.72 6.31
N LYS A 29 13.16 9.58 6.25
CA LYS A 29 11.70 9.54 6.40
C LYS A 29 11.20 8.17 6.83
N GLU A 30 10.76 8.07 8.07
CA GLU A 30 10.29 6.82 8.68
C GLU A 30 8.82 6.45 8.38
N GLN A 31 7.94 7.42 8.10
CA GLN A 31 6.49 7.19 8.03
C GLN A 31 5.87 7.64 6.71
N TYR A 32 4.95 6.82 6.19
CA TYR A 32 4.18 7.07 4.98
C TYR A 32 2.69 6.80 5.22
N GLN A 33 1.83 7.65 4.66
CA GLN A 33 0.39 7.44 4.67
C GLN A 33 -0.11 7.27 3.24
N VAL A 34 -0.80 6.16 2.98
CA VAL A 34 -1.34 5.82 1.66
C VAL A 34 -2.86 5.77 1.74
N ARG A 35 -3.54 6.66 1.03
CA ARG A 35 -5.00 6.62 0.91
C ARG A 35 -5.38 5.66 -0.23
N ILE A 36 -6.13 4.61 0.10
CA ILE A 36 -6.60 3.62 -0.88
C ILE A 36 -8.12 3.72 -1.05
N GLN A 37 -8.60 3.54 -2.27
CA GLN A 37 -10.02 3.46 -2.59
C GLN A 37 -10.32 2.15 -3.30
N ALA A 38 -11.33 1.42 -2.82
CA ALA A 38 -11.89 0.26 -3.50
C ALA A 38 -13.26 0.62 -4.07
N LYS A 39 -13.54 0.20 -5.30
CA LYS A 39 -14.83 0.40 -5.98
C LYS A 39 -15.43 -0.96 -6.34
N ASP A 40 -16.74 -1.11 -6.15
CA ASP A 40 -17.48 -2.27 -6.64
C ASP A 40 -17.89 -2.07 -8.12
N MET A 41 -18.61 -3.07 -8.67
CA MET A 41 -19.13 -3.05 -10.05
C MET A 41 -18.07 -2.72 -11.13
N GLY A 42 -16.80 -3.04 -10.88
CA GLY A 42 -15.70 -2.69 -11.79
C GLY A 42 -15.52 -1.16 -11.98
N GLY A 43 -16.02 -0.34 -11.05
CA GLY A 43 -15.95 1.11 -11.12
C GLY A 43 -16.99 1.76 -12.05
N GLN A 44 -18.03 1.03 -12.44
CA GLN A 44 -19.12 1.54 -13.28
C GLN A 44 -19.99 2.60 -12.57
N LEU A 45 -20.74 3.36 -13.36
CA LEU A 45 -21.73 4.32 -12.88
C LEU A 45 -22.77 3.62 -11.99
N GLY A 46 -22.96 4.14 -10.77
CA GLY A 46 -23.83 3.56 -9.75
C GLY A 46 -23.13 2.65 -8.73
N GLY A 47 -21.85 2.32 -8.94
CA GLY A 47 -21.07 1.55 -7.98
C GLY A 47 -20.69 2.35 -6.71
N LEU A 48 -20.55 1.65 -5.60
CA LEU A 48 -20.10 2.19 -4.32
C LEU A 48 -18.58 2.19 -4.22
N ALA A 49 -18.06 3.11 -3.40
CA ALA A 49 -16.64 3.22 -3.13
C ALA A 49 -16.37 3.34 -1.62
N GLY A 50 -15.42 2.55 -1.13
CA GLY A 50 -14.86 2.66 0.22
C GLY A 50 -13.46 3.27 0.17
N THR A 51 -13.11 4.08 1.15
CA THR A 51 -11.76 4.69 1.26
C THR A 51 -11.19 4.42 2.64
N THR A 52 -9.90 4.12 2.71
CA THR A 52 -9.16 4.01 3.99
C THR A 52 -7.73 4.54 3.84
N VAL A 53 -7.07 4.77 4.96
CA VAL A 53 -5.67 5.18 5.03
C VAL A 53 -4.84 4.04 5.61
N VAL A 54 -3.77 3.67 4.91
CA VAL A 54 -2.77 2.70 5.36
C VAL A 54 -1.55 3.47 5.86
N ASN A 55 -1.21 3.29 7.14
CA ASN A 55 0.01 3.83 7.71
C ASN A 55 1.13 2.79 7.55
N ILE A 56 2.25 3.21 6.97
CA ILE A 56 3.43 2.38 6.71
C ILE A 56 4.60 2.97 7.46
N THR A 57 5.26 2.14 8.26
CA THR A 57 6.48 2.48 8.98
C THR A 57 7.65 1.72 8.36
N LEU A 58 8.73 2.43 8.03
CA LEU A 58 9.97 1.77 7.60
C LEU A 58 10.64 1.09 8.78
N SER A 59 11.01 -0.17 8.57
CA SER A 59 11.88 -0.89 9.51
C SER A 59 13.29 -0.31 9.45
N ASP A 60 13.92 -0.23 10.62
CA ASP A 60 15.28 0.26 10.75
C ASP A 60 16.32 -0.74 10.23
N VAL A 61 17.41 -0.21 9.68
CA VAL A 61 18.63 -0.95 9.37
C VAL A 61 19.76 -0.25 10.11
N ASN A 62 20.57 -1.00 10.86
CA ASN A 62 21.68 -0.41 11.62
C ASN A 62 22.88 -0.10 10.70
N ASP A 63 22.74 0.93 9.86
CA ASP A 63 23.74 1.37 8.88
C ASP A 63 24.44 2.69 9.26
N ASN A 64 24.07 3.30 10.39
CA ASN A 64 24.67 4.52 10.91
C ASN A 64 25.57 4.22 12.14
N PRO A 65 26.87 3.91 11.94
CA PRO A 65 27.79 3.61 13.04
C PRO A 65 28.06 4.84 13.91
N PRO A 66 28.42 4.63 15.19
CA PRO A 66 28.72 5.74 16.11
C PRO A 66 29.88 6.58 15.59
N ARG A 67 29.74 7.91 15.70
CA ARG A 67 30.80 8.87 15.39
C ARG A 67 31.24 9.56 16.68
N PHE A 68 32.51 9.36 17.04
CA PHE A 68 33.12 10.05 18.17
C PHE A 68 33.74 11.36 17.68
N SER A 69 33.37 12.48 18.28
CA SER A 69 34.16 13.71 18.16
C SER A 69 35.50 13.49 18.86
N LYS A 70 36.62 13.90 18.25
CA LYS A 70 37.94 13.83 18.90
C LYS A 70 37.85 14.57 20.24
N SER A 71 38.14 13.87 21.32
CA SER A 71 38.36 14.47 22.64
C SER A 71 39.56 15.42 22.57
N GLU A 72 39.44 16.60 23.18
CA GLU A 72 40.58 17.45 23.55
C GLU A 72 41.58 16.71 24.44
#